data_AF-A0A0K9PD11-F1
#
_entry.id   AF-A0A0K9PD11-F1
#
_cell.length_a   1.000
_cell.length_b   1.000
_cell.length_c   1.000
_cell.angle_alpha   90.00
_cell.angle_beta   90.00
_cell.angle_gamma   90.00
#
_symmetry.space_group_name_H-M   'P 1'
#
loop_
_entity.id
_entity.type
_entity.pdbx_description
1 polymer ?
#
loop_
_entity_poly.entity_id
_entity_poly.type
_entity_poly.pdbx_seq_one_letter_code
_entity_poly.pdbx_strand_id
1 'polypeptide(L)'
;MIVNRVRTDMIKGEDMMSVLHIQEMLGLELLGVIPDDSKVIRSTNRGYPLILNQPPSLADLAFEQAAWRLVEQDSMTVVVVEEEPKMGWRRERGGLWRWRTR
;
A
#
# COMPACT_ATOMS: atom_id res chain seq x y z
N MET A 1 -10.33 10.29 -9.63
CA MET A 1 -11.18 10.11 -8.43
C MET A 1 -10.34 9.54 -7.28
N ILE A 2 -10.56 9.99 -6.04
CA ILE A 2 -9.95 9.39 -4.84
C ILE A 2 -11.07 8.88 -3.95
N VAL A 3 -10.92 7.66 -3.42
CA VAL A 3 -11.83 7.10 -2.40
C VAL A 3 -11.13 7.17 -1.05
N ASN A 4 -11.72 7.92 -0.11
CA ASN A 4 -11.12 8.16 1.20
C ASN A 4 -11.81 7.35 2.30
N ARG A 5 -11.12 7.16 3.44
CA ARG A 5 -11.59 6.44 4.63
C ARG A 5 -12.06 5.01 4.33
N VAL A 6 -11.31 4.31 3.50
CA VAL A 6 -11.63 2.92 3.15
C VAL A 6 -11.27 1.98 4.29
N ARG A 7 -12.21 1.10 4.65
CA ARG A 7 -12.06 0.06 5.67
C ARG A 7 -12.25 -1.31 5.03
N THR A 8 -11.16 -2.06 4.91
CA THR A 8 -11.14 -3.32 4.15
C THR A 8 -11.94 -4.43 4.83
N ASP A 9 -12.01 -4.42 6.15
CA ASP A 9 -12.87 -5.28 6.96
C ASP A 9 -14.35 -5.07 6.63
N MET A 10 -14.80 -3.82 6.51
CA MET A 10 -16.20 -3.51 6.17
C MET A 10 -16.54 -3.77 4.70
N ILE A 11 -15.56 -3.63 3.79
CA ILE A 11 -15.78 -4.06 2.39
C ILE A 11 -15.96 -5.57 2.32
N LYS A 12 -15.13 -6.34 3.05
CA LYS A 12 -15.25 -7.80 3.10
C LYS A 12 -16.53 -8.26 3.80
N GLY A 13 -17.01 -7.49 4.77
CA GLY A 13 -18.26 -7.72 5.47
C GLY A 13 -19.50 -7.23 4.72
N GLU A 14 -19.38 -6.70 3.50
CA GLU A 14 -20.45 -6.09 2.70
C GLU A 14 -21.14 -4.86 3.33
N ASP A 15 -20.65 -4.38 4.47
CA ASP A 15 -21.10 -3.14 5.13
C ASP A 15 -20.61 -1.87 4.41
N MET A 16 -19.65 -2.02 3.49
CA MET A 16 -19.16 -0.94 2.62
C MET A 16 -19.08 -1.41 1.17
N MET A 17 -19.43 -0.52 0.24
CA MET A 17 -19.32 -0.78 -1.19
C MET A 17 -17.85 -0.92 -1.62
N SER A 18 -17.57 -1.91 -2.47
CA SER A 18 -16.25 -2.13 -3.06
C SER A 18 -15.82 -0.93 -3.91
N VAL A 19 -14.53 -0.58 -3.83
CA VAL A 19 -13.93 0.48 -4.65
C VAL A 19 -14.09 0.19 -6.15
N LEU A 20 -13.99 -1.08 -6.55
CA LEU A 20 -14.13 -1.47 -7.96
C LEU A 20 -15.54 -1.15 -8.49
N HIS A 21 -16.58 -1.49 -7.72
CA HIS A 21 -17.96 -1.17 -8.08
C HIS A 21 -18.22 0.35 -8.13
N ILE A 22 -17.60 1.13 -7.23
CA ILE A 22 -17.67 2.61 -7.28
C ILE A 22 -17.09 3.11 -8.61
N GLN A 23 -15.94 2.57 -9.02
CA GLN A 23 -15.27 2.96 -10.26
C GLN A 23 -16.11 2.62 -11.50
N GLU A 24 -16.68 1.42 -11.56
CA GLU A 24 -17.54 0.98 -12.67
C GLU A 24 -18.82 1.81 -12.78
N MET A 25 -19.46 2.12 -11.64
CA MET A 25 -20.70 2.90 -11.60
C MET A 25 -20.50 4.35 -12.04
N LEU A 26 -19.40 4.98 -11.62
CA LEU A 26 -19.14 6.39 -11.89
C LEU A 26 -18.39 6.63 -13.22
N GLY A 27 -17.69 5.62 -13.75
CA GLY A 27 -16.90 5.74 -14.97
C GLY A 27 -15.70 6.70 -14.85
N LEU A 28 -15.26 7.00 -13.63
CA LEU A 28 -14.13 7.90 -13.36
C LEU A 28 -12.86 7.12 -13.06
N GLU A 29 -11.73 7.58 -13.58
CA GLU A 29 -10.43 6.98 -13.29
C GLU A 29 -10.07 7.08 -11.81
N LEU A 30 -9.58 5.97 -11.23
CA LEU A 30 -9.20 5.88 -9.83
C LEU A 30 -7.74 6.30 -9.61
N LEU A 31 -7.52 7.47 -9.02
CA LEU A 31 -6.22 8.00 -8.66
C LEU A 31 -5.67 7.33 -7.40
N GLY A 32 -6.51 7.03 -6.41
CA GLY A 32 -6.04 6.42 -5.17
C GLY A 32 -7.13 6.03 -4.19
N VAL A 33 -6.76 5.15 -3.27
CA VAL A 33 -7.60 4.64 -2.18
C VAL A 33 -6.89 4.92 -0.87
N ILE A 34 -7.46 5.82 -0.07
CA ILE A 34 -6.88 6.21 1.22
C ILE A 34 -7.58 5.40 2.32
N PRO A 35 -6.84 4.56 3.07
CA PRO A 35 -7.41 3.82 4.18
C PRO A 35 -7.78 4.75 5.35
N ASP A 36 -8.73 4.34 6.18
CA ASP A 36 -9.02 5.05 7.42
C ASP A 36 -7.82 4.95 8.39
N ASP A 37 -7.31 6.08 8.85
CA ASP A 37 -6.14 6.15 9.73
C ASP A 37 -6.30 7.28 10.77
N SER A 38 -6.21 6.91 12.05
CA SER A 38 -6.22 7.85 13.18
C SER A 38 -5.13 8.92 13.12
N LYS A 39 -4.01 8.67 12.43
CA LYS A 39 -2.94 9.67 12.24
C LYS A 39 -3.42 10.85 11.39
N VAL A 40 -4.37 10.66 10.47
CA VAL A 40 -5.00 11.75 9.67
C VAL A 40 -5.68 12.76 10.59
N ILE A 41 -6.39 12.27 11.60
CA ILE A 41 -7.06 13.13 12.59
C ILE A 41 -6.01 13.88 13.43
N ARG A 42 -4.96 13.18 13.88
CA ARG A 42 -3.90 13.80 14.69
C ARG A 42 -3.11 14.86 13.94
N SER A 43 -2.76 14.63 12.68
CA SER A 43 -2.05 15.58 11.82
C SER A 43 -2.89 16.84 11.57
N THR A 44 -4.17 16.66 11.25
CA THR A 44 -5.13 17.77 11.08
C THR A 44 -5.20 18.64 12.33
N ASN A 45 -5.35 18.04 13.52
CA ASN A 45 -5.46 18.78 14.78
C ASN A 45 -4.15 19.49 15.17
N ARG A 46 -3.00 18.98 14.76
CA ARG A 46 -1.69 19.62 14.99
C ARG A 46 -1.39 20.73 13.98
N GLY A 47 -2.13 20.80 12.87
CA GLY A 47 -1.79 21.68 11.74
C GLY A 47 -0.50 21.29 11.03
N TYR A 48 -0.06 20.03 11.16
CA TYR A 48 1.16 19.53 10.53
C TYR A 48 0.81 18.44 9.52
N PRO A 49 1.22 18.56 8.23
CA PRO A 49 0.85 17.62 7.19
C PRO A 49 1.20 16.17 7.53
N LEU A 50 0.28 15.25 7.24
CA LEU A 50 0.46 13.83 7.55
C LEU A 50 1.72 13.26 6.87
N ILE A 51 1.91 13.58 5.58
CA ILE A 51 2.96 13.04 4.71
C ILE A 51 4.39 13.30 5.20
N LEU A 52 4.57 14.31 6.06
CA LEU A 52 5.86 14.66 6.63
C LEU A 52 6.19 13.89 7.92
N ASN A 53 5.30 13.02 8.39
CA ASN A 53 5.52 12.23 9.60
C ASN A 53 6.45 11.04 9.32
N GLN A 54 7.29 10.72 10.30
CA GLN A 54 8.11 9.51 10.30
C GLN A 54 7.82 8.65 11.55
N PRO A 55 7.66 7.33 11.41
CA PRO A 55 7.60 6.57 10.16
C PRO A 55 6.28 6.80 9.39
N PRO A 56 6.30 6.67 8.05
CA PRO A 56 5.12 6.86 7.21
C PRO A 56 4.04 5.83 7.55
N SER A 57 2.78 6.26 7.51
CA SER A 57 1.61 5.40 7.65
C SER A 57 1.11 4.88 6.31
N LEU A 58 0.14 3.96 6.34
CA LEU A 58 -0.51 3.50 5.11
C LEU A 58 -1.26 4.63 4.40
N ALA A 59 -1.88 5.53 5.16
CA ALA A 59 -2.53 6.71 4.58
C ALA A 59 -1.50 7.67 3.96
N ASP A 60 -0.33 7.82 4.58
CA ASP A 60 0.78 8.60 4.01
C ASP A 60 1.18 8.08 2.63
N LEU A 61 1.52 6.80 2.55
CA LEU A 61 1.94 6.17 1.30
C LEU A 61 0.83 6.24 0.24
N ALA A 62 -0.43 6.07 0.63
CA ALA A 62 -1.55 6.14 -0.29
C ALA A 62 -1.77 7.56 -0.85
N PHE A 63 -1.60 8.59 -0.03
CA PHE A 63 -1.63 9.99 -0.49
C PHE A 63 -0.45 10.30 -1.41
N GLU A 64 0.74 9.80 -1.09
CA GLU A 64 1.92 9.94 -1.94
C GLU A 64 1.68 9.32 -3.31
N GLN A 65 1.23 8.07 -3.36
CA GLN A 65 0.93 7.37 -4.61
C GLN A 65 -0.16 8.08 -5.43
N ALA A 66 -1.20 8.60 -4.77
CA ALA A 66 -2.24 9.36 -5.45
C ALA A 66 -1.70 10.67 -6.06
N ALA A 67 -0.80 11.35 -5.35
CA ALA A 67 -0.12 12.55 -5.86
C ALA A 67 0.80 12.22 -7.03
N TRP A 68 1.59 11.14 -6.95
CA TRP A 68 2.43 10.66 -8.04
C TRP A 68 1.61 10.36 -9.30
N ARG A 69 0.51 9.60 -9.17
CA ARG A 69 -0.40 9.30 -10.30
C ARG A 69 -1.03 10.56 -10.90
N LEU A 70 -1.35 11.55 -10.07
CA LEU A 70 -1.89 12.82 -10.52
C LEU A 70 -0.86 13.64 -11.31
N VAL A 71 0.39 13.65 -10.88
CA VAL A 71 1.47 14.43 -11.51
C VAL A 71 2.03 13.74 -12.75
N GLU A 72 2.17 12.41 -12.72
CA GLU A 72 2.89 11.66 -13.77
C GLU A 72 1.99 11.12 -14.89
N GLN A 73 0.65 11.18 -14.80
CA GLN A 73 -0.28 10.62 -15.81
C GLN A 73 0.22 9.29 -16.42
N ASP A 74 0.27 8.23 -15.59
CA ASP A 74 0.43 6.82 -16.02
C ASP A 74 1.88 6.26 -16.14
N SER A 75 2.72 6.41 -15.11
CA SER A 75 3.98 5.63 -15.05
C SER A 75 4.43 5.19 -13.65
N MET A 76 3.58 4.51 -12.87
CA MET A 76 4.11 3.76 -11.72
C MET A 76 4.27 2.28 -12.10
N THR A 77 5.51 1.89 -12.43
CA THR A 77 5.92 0.49 -12.47
C THR A 77 5.57 -0.18 -11.14
N VAL A 78 4.82 -1.27 -11.20
CA VAL A 78 4.58 -2.15 -10.04
C VAL A 78 5.96 -2.62 -9.56
N VAL A 79 6.43 -2.06 -8.44
CA VAL A 79 7.59 -2.63 -7.74
C VAL A 79 7.09 -3.91 -7.10
N VAL A 80 7.29 -5.02 -7.81
CA VAL A 80 7.14 -6.35 -7.22
C VAL A 80 8.27 -6.46 -6.21
N VAL A 81 7.93 -6.33 -4.92
CA VAL A 81 8.84 -6.70 -3.85
C VAL A 81 8.89 -8.23 -3.88
N GLU A 82 9.83 -8.78 -4.66
CA GLU A 82 10.21 -10.17 -4.54
C GLU A 82 10.83 -10.33 -3.14
N GLU A 83 10.14 -11.02 -2.25
CA GLU A 83 10.78 -11.48 -1.01
C GLU A 83 11.94 -12.39 -1.41
N GLU A 84 13.18 -11.99 -1.09
CA GLU A 84 14.32 -12.88 -1.30
C GLU A 84 14.08 -14.21 -0.56
N PRO A 85 14.26 -15.36 -1.23
CA PRO A 85 14.04 -16.65 -0.59
C PRO A 85 15.04 -16.82 0.56
N LYS A 86 14.54 -17.04 1.78
CA LYS A 86 15.37 -17.26 2.97
C LYS A 86 16.35 -18.42 2.74
N MET A 87 17.63 -18.05 2.64
CA MET A 87 18.77 -18.95 2.48
C MET A 87 18.87 -19.93 3.67
N GLY A 88 18.54 -21.20 3.43
CA GLY A 88 18.66 -22.26 4.43
C GLY A 88 20.04 -22.92 4.41
N TRP A 89 20.82 -22.75 5.47
CA TRP A 89 22.12 -23.40 5.63
C TRP A 89 21.94 -24.83 6.16
N ARG A 90 22.50 -25.84 5.47
CA ARG A 90 22.55 -27.23 5.98
C ARG A 90 23.99 -27.75 5.96
N ARG A 91 24.48 -28.21 7.12
CA ARG A 91 25.78 -28.88 7.26
C ARG A 91 25.74 -30.28 6.65
N GLU A 92 26.67 -30.59 5.75
CA GLU A 92 27.03 -31.98 5.45
C GLU A 92 28.20 -32.40 6.36
N ARG A 93 28.17 -33.67 6.82
CA ARG A 93 29.21 -34.26 7.66
C ARG A 93 30.51 -34.35 6.85
N GLY A 94 31.32 -33.31 6.92
CA GLY A 94 32.54 -33.17 6.10
C GLY A 94 32.96 -31.74 5.81
N GLY A 95 32.44 -30.74 6.55
CA GLY A 95 32.99 -29.38 6.57
C GLY A 95 32.73 -28.50 5.34
N LEU A 96 31.99 -28.98 4.34
CA LEU A 96 31.72 -28.20 3.13
C LEU A 96 30.25 -27.75 3.07
N TRP A 97 30.04 -26.44 2.98
CA TRP A 97 28.72 -25.82 2.79
C TRP A 97 28.40 -25.81 1.30
N ARG A 98 27.24 -26.35 0.89
CA ARG A 98 26.80 -26.32 -0.51
C ARG A 98 25.40 -25.72 -0.63
N TRP A 99 25.27 -24.75 -1.53
CA TRP A 99 24.00 -24.12 -1.90
C TRP A 99 23.17 -25.03 -2.81
N ARG A 100 21.84 -24.94 -2.72
CA ARG A 100 20.94 -25.56 -3.69
C ARG A 100 19.69 -24.69 -3.85
N THR A 101 19.47 -24.16 -5.06
CA THR A 101 18.13 -23.73 -5.49
C THR A 101 17.28 -24.93 -5.86
N ARG A 102 15.99 -24.84 -5.59
CA ARG A 102 14.98 -25.73 -6.16
C ARG A 102 14.13 -24.92 -7.11
#